data_AF-E0UGB9-F1
#
_entry.id   AF-E0UGB9-F1
#
_cell.length_a   1.000
_cell.length_b   1.000
_cell.length_c   1.000
_cell.angle_alpha   90.00
_cell.angle_beta   90.00
_cell.angle_gamma   90.00
#
_symmetry.space_group_name_H-M   'P 1'
#
loop_
_entity.id
_entity.type
_entity.pdbx_description
1 polymer ?
#
loop_
_entity_poly.entity_id
_entity_poly.type
_entity_poly.pdbx_seq_one_letter_code
_entity_poly.pdbx_strand_id
1 'polypeptide(L)'
;MDEIIKKIAGLGLPGILLVIAIAASGGSSAAAIALIAGLGGPLGIIGGLGLLGLAGVIAEEVTAFGIDAILKNIYTERSKTESVRVLLKEIQDLPITDDLKLKLKHELSPRTVDPTEPEPTPKTIEIIEE
;
A
#
# COMPACT_ATOMS: atom_id res chain seq x y z
N MET A 1 6.54 3.31 -14.29
CA MET A 1 6.54 3.33 -12.82
C MET A 1 5.84 4.54 -12.18
N ASP A 2 6.44 5.74 -12.04
CA ASP A 2 5.89 6.81 -11.17
C ASP A 2 4.46 7.28 -11.51
N GLU A 3 4.14 7.44 -12.79
CA GLU A 3 2.81 7.90 -13.20
C GLU A 3 1.74 6.83 -12.93
N ILE A 4 2.07 5.56 -13.12
CA ILE A 4 1.19 4.42 -12.83
C ILE A 4 0.92 4.36 -11.33
N ILE A 5 1.96 4.54 -10.51
CA ILE A 5 1.85 4.54 -9.05
C ILE A 5 0.98 5.69 -8.58
N LYS A 6 1.11 6.90 -9.17
CA LYS A 6 0.22 8.03 -8.90
C LYS A 6 -1.22 7.75 -9.29
N LYS A 7 -1.46 7.11 -10.44
CA LYS A 7 -2.81 6.73 -10.86
C LYS A 7 -3.42 5.72 -9.88
N ILE A 8 -2.69 4.68 -9.49
CA ILE A 8 -3.15 3.67 -8.52
C ILE A 8 -3.38 4.30 -7.13
N ALA A 9 -2.46 5.15 -6.67
CA ALA A 9 -2.61 5.90 -5.43
C ALA A 9 -3.87 6.80 -5.46
N GLY A 10 -4.15 7.42 -6.61
CA GLY A 10 -5.36 8.22 -6.83
C GLY A 10 -6.66 7.42 -6.86
N LEU A 11 -6.60 6.11 -7.16
CA LEU A 11 -7.74 5.20 -7.01
C LEU A 11 -8.00 4.84 -5.53
N GLY A 12 -7.03 5.04 -4.64
CA GLY A 12 -7.12 4.70 -3.22
C GLY A 12 -7.13 3.18 -2.96
N LEU A 13 -7.88 2.76 -1.94
CA LEU A 13 -8.01 1.34 -1.54
C LEU A 13 -8.44 0.41 -2.70
N PRO A 14 -9.42 0.76 -3.55
CA PRO A 14 -9.76 -0.04 -4.73
C PRO A 14 -8.56 -0.34 -5.65
N GLY A 15 -7.64 0.62 -5.82
CA GLY A 15 -6.43 0.43 -6.63
C GLY A 15 -5.44 -0.54 -5.98
N ILE A 16 -5.29 -0.48 -4.66
CA ILE A 16 -4.41 -1.37 -3.90
C ILE A 16 -4.93 -2.82 -3.93
N LEU A 17 -6.24 -3.00 -3.76
CA LEU A 17 -6.87 -4.31 -3.87
C LEU A 17 -6.70 -4.92 -5.26
N LEU A 18 -6.74 -4.11 -6.32
CA LEU A 18 -6.47 -4.56 -7.68
C LEU A 18 -5.03 -5.08 -7.82
N VAL A 19 -4.03 -4.35 -7.30
CA VAL A 19 -2.62 -4.80 -7.34
C VAL A 19 -2.45 -6.12 -6.60
N ILE A 20 -3.04 -6.25 -5.41
CA ILE A 20 -2.99 -7.49 -4.62
C ILE A 20 -3.65 -8.64 -5.38
N ALA A 21 -4.82 -8.41 -5.97
CA ALA A 21 -5.53 -9.41 -6.75
C ALA A 21 -4.72 -9.88 -7.97
N ILE A 22 -4.08 -8.95 -8.69
CA ILE A 22 -3.22 -9.27 -9.84
C ILE A 22 -2.02 -10.11 -9.39
N ALA A 23 -1.33 -9.70 -8.32
CA ALA A 23 -0.20 -10.46 -7.78
C ALA A 23 -0.61 -11.85 -7.30
N ALA A 24 -1.76 -11.97 -6.62
CA ALA A 24 -2.29 -13.24 -6.14
C ALA A 24 -2.78 -14.15 -7.29
N SER A 25 -3.19 -13.58 -8.43
CA SER A 25 -3.71 -14.33 -9.57
C SER A 25 -2.64 -15.13 -10.33
N GLY A 26 -1.35 -14.91 -10.07
CA GLY A 26 -0.26 -15.63 -10.72
C GLY A 26 -0.16 -15.42 -12.24
N GLY A 27 -0.81 -14.38 -12.77
CA GLY A 27 -0.60 -13.91 -14.14
C GLY A 27 -1.49 -14.51 -15.23
N SER A 28 -2.41 -15.45 -14.98
CA SER A 28 -3.44 -15.77 -15.99
C SER A 28 -4.52 -16.74 -15.53
N SER A 29 -5.78 -16.34 -15.73
CA SER A 29 -6.81 -17.27 -16.19
C SER A 29 -7.72 -16.55 -17.18
N ALA A 30 -8.18 -17.24 -18.23
CA ALA A 30 -9.18 -16.67 -19.15
C ALA A 30 -10.44 -16.22 -18.40
N ALA A 31 -10.75 -16.89 -17.28
CA ALA A 31 -11.80 -16.49 -16.35
C ALA A 31 -11.51 -15.13 -15.70
N ALA A 32 -10.30 -14.89 -15.19
CA ALA A 32 -9.94 -13.59 -14.60
C ALA A 32 -10.07 -12.44 -15.63
N ILE A 33 -9.63 -12.64 -16.87
CA ILE A 33 -9.77 -11.64 -17.94
C ILE A 33 -11.25 -11.37 -18.23
N ALA A 34 -12.08 -12.41 -18.35
CA ALA A 34 -13.51 -12.27 -18.58
C ALA A 34 -14.23 -11.59 -17.39
N LEU A 35 -13.80 -11.89 -16.16
CA LEU A 35 -14.32 -11.26 -14.95
C LEU A 35 -13.96 -9.77 -14.90
N ILE A 36 -12.71 -9.40 -15.17
CA ILE A 36 -12.26 -8.00 -15.18
C ILE A 36 -12.97 -7.22 -16.31
N ALA A 37 -13.11 -7.82 -17.49
CA ALA A 37 -13.86 -7.24 -18.60
C ALA A 37 -15.36 -7.06 -18.26
N GLY A 38 -15.94 -8.03 -17.57
CA GLY A 38 -17.32 -7.97 -17.06
C GLY A 38 -17.52 -7.01 -15.89
N LEU A 39 -16.47 -6.75 -15.10
CA LEU A 39 -16.46 -5.81 -13.97
C LEU A 39 -16.53 -4.34 -14.42
N GLY A 40 -16.48 -4.07 -15.73
CA GLY A 40 -16.69 -2.74 -16.33
C GLY A 40 -18.04 -2.09 -16.00
N GLY A 41 -19.00 -2.84 -15.45
CA GLY A 41 -20.23 -2.30 -14.86
C GLY A 41 -21.05 -1.46 -15.85
N PRO A 42 -21.70 -0.35 -15.42
CA PRO A 42 -22.49 0.50 -16.31
C PRO A 42 -21.67 1.22 -17.39
N LEU A 43 -20.32 1.21 -17.29
CA LEU A 43 -19.42 1.71 -18.34
C LEU A 43 -19.16 0.66 -19.44
N GLY A 44 -19.70 -0.56 -19.27
CA GLY A 44 -19.65 -1.64 -20.23
C GLY A 44 -18.23 -1.98 -20.67
N ILE A 45 -18.07 -2.21 -21.98
CA ILE A 45 -16.81 -2.63 -22.61
C ILE A 45 -15.71 -1.58 -22.40
N ILE A 46 -16.03 -0.28 -22.33
CA ILE A 46 -15.02 0.77 -22.12
C ILE A 46 -14.43 0.66 -20.71
N GLY A 47 -15.27 0.46 -19.70
CA GLY A 47 -14.82 0.21 -18.33
C GLY A 47 -13.98 -1.07 -18.24
N GLY A 48 -14.46 -2.14 -18.87
CA GLY A 48 -13.78 -3.44 -18.90
C GLY A 48 -12.40 -3.36 -19.58
N LEU A 49 -12.30 -2.73 -20.75
CA LEU A 49 -11.02 -2.53 -21.44
C LEU A 49 -10.08 -1.60 -20.66
N GLY A 50 -10.62 -0.54 -20.05
CA GLY A 50 -9.82 0.37 -19.23
C GLY A 50 -9.19 -0.35 -18.05
N LEU A 51 -9.98 -1.19 -17.36
CA LEU A 51 -9.48 -1.99 -16.24
C LEU A 51 -8.51 -3.08 -16.69
N LEU A 52 -8.76 -3.74 -17.83
CA LEU A 52 -7.81 -4.67 -18.45
C LEU A 52 -6.47 -4.00 -18.79
N GLY A 53 -6.52 -2.82 -19.41
CA GLY A 53 -5.33 -2.08 -19.80
C GLY A 53 -4.50 -1.68 -18.57
N LEU A 54 -5.17 -1.20 -17.51
CA LEU A 54 -4.50 -0.91 -16.25
C LEU A 54 -3.93 -2.17 -15.60
N ALA A 55 -4.70 -3.27 -15.57
CA ALA A 55 -4.28 -4.54 -15.00
C ALA A 55 -3.06 -5.13 -15.72
N GLY A 56 -3.01 -5.03 -17.05
CA GLY A 56 -1.85 -5.47 -17.85
C GLY A 56 -0.58 -4.71 -17.50
N VAL A 57 -0.67 -3.37 -17.44
CA VAL A 57 0.47 -2.52 -17.05
C VAL A 57 0.93 -2.80 -15.61
N ILE A 58 -0.01 -2.99 -14.69
CA ILE A 58 0.31 -3.37 -13.30
C ILE A 58 0.95 -4.74 -13.25
N ALA A 59 0.45 -5.71 -14.01
CA ALA A 59 0.99 -7.08 -14.03
C ALA A 59 2.45 -7.09 -14.47
N GLU A 60 2.80 -6.32 -15.51
CA GLU A 60 4.19 -6.16 -15.95
C GLU A 60 5.09 -5.63 -14.82
N GLU A 61 4.66 -4.55 -14.16
CA GLU A 61 5.41 -3.96 -13.03
C GLU A 61 5.54 -4.95 -11.87
N VAL A 62 4.46 -5.69 -11.52
CA VAL A 62 4.47 -6.72 -10.45
C VAL A 62 5.45 -7.83 -10.79
N THR A 63 5.48 -8.29 -12.04
CA THR A 63 6.44 -9.31 -12.48
C THR A 63 7.89 -8.82 -12.50
N ALA A 64 8.11 -7.52 -12.78
CA ALA A 64 9.44 -6.94 -12.88
C ALA A 64 10.06 -6.58 -11.51
N PHE A 65 9.26 -6.00 -10.60
CA PHE A 65 9.75 -5.43 -9.33
C PHE A 65 9.22 -6.15 -8.08
N GLY A 66 8.21 -7.00 -8.22
CA GLY A 66 7.51 -7.64 -7.12
C GLY A 66 6.47 -6.73 -6.45
N ILE A 67 5.56 -7.36 -5.71
CA ILE A 67 4.47 -6.66 -5.00
C ILE A 67 4.99 -5.72 -3.90
N ASP A 68 6.07 -6.10 -3.20
CA ASP A 68 6.63 -5.34 -2.08
C ASP A 68 7.04 -3.92 -2.50
N ALA A 69 7.78 -3.80 -3.60
CA ALA A 69 8.27 -2.53 -4.11
C ALA A 69 7.11 -1.62 -4.56
N ILE A 70 6.11 -2.20 -5.22
CA ILE A 70 4.95 -1.47 -5.73
C ILE A 70 4.10 -0.91 -4.60
N LEU A 71 3.73 -1.74 -3.62
CA LEU A 71 2.93 -1.28 -2.47
C LEU A 71 3.67 -0.20 -1.68
N LYS A 72 4.97 -0.38 -1.44
CA LYS A 72 5.80 0.63 -0.76
C LYS A 72 5.74 1.98 -1.47
N ASN A 73 5.84 1.99 -2.80
CA ASN A 73 5.84 3.23 -3.56
C ASN A 73 4.44 3.89 -3.61
N ILE A 74 3.36 3.09 -3.71
CA ILE A 74 1.97 3.58 -3.64
C ILE A 74 1.69 4.22 -2.29
N TYR A 75 2.06 3.56 -1.19
CA TYR A 75 1.85 4.08 0.16
C TYR A 75 2.71 5.32 0.45
N THR A 76 3.94 5.37 -0.06
CA THR A 76 4.79 6.58 -0.01
C THR A 76 4.18 7.75 -0.77
N GLU A 77 3.49 7.50 -1.89
CA GLU A 77 2.80 8.57 -2.61
C GLU A 77 1.55 9.03 -1.85
N ARG A 78 0.75 8.10 -1.31
CA ARG A 78 -0.44 8.44 -0.50
C ARG A 78 -0.10 9.11 0.83
N SER A 79 1.06 8.84 1.42
CA SER A 79 1.48 9.51 2.66
C SER A 79 1.74 11.01 2.50
N LYS A 80 1.85 11.51 1.25
CA LYS A 80 1.96 12.94 0.96
C LYS A 80 0.61 13.67 1.03
N THR A 81 -0.48 12.96 0.79
CA THR A 81 -1.84 13.52 0.72
C THR A 81 -2.72 13.11 1.89
N GLU A 82 -2.43 11.97 2.53
CA GLU A 82 -3.21 11.38 3.62
C GLU A 82 -2.38 11.20 4.90
N SER A 83 -3.07 11.13 6.04
CA SER A 83 -2.42 10.91 7.34
C SER A 83 -1.89 9.49 7.49
N VAL A 84 -0.64 9.35 7.94
CA VAL A 84 0.03 8.06 8.21
C VAL A 84 -0.81 7.14 9.11
N ARG A 85 -1.51 7.67 10.11
CA ARG A 85 -2.39 6.88 11.00
C ARG A 85 -3.51 6.15 10.26
N VAL A 86 -4.08 6.79 9.23
CA VAL A 86 -5.15 6.20 8.40
C VAL A 86 -4.57 5.07 7.55
N LEU A 87 -3.43 5.33 6.91
CA LEU A 87 -2.73 4.33 6.08
C LEU A 87 -2.29 3.12 6.90
N LEU A 88 -1.79 3.31 8.12
CA LEU A 88 -1.41 2.21 9.02
C LEU A 88 -2.60 1.33 9.42
N LYS A 89 -3.79 1.91 9.60
CA LYS A 89 -5.01 1.15 9.88
C LYS A 89 -5.45 0.38 8.63
N GLU A 90 -5.43 1.03 7.47
CA GLU A 90 -5.74 0.40 6.19
C GLU A 90 -4.84 -0.81 5.90
N ILE A 91 -3.52 -0.68 6.13
CA ILE A 91 -2.55 -1.78 5.94
C ILE A 91 -2.86 -2.99 6.85
N GLN A 92 -3.42 -2.78 8.03
CA GLN A 92 -3.79 -3.89 8.92
C GLN A 92 -4.95 -4.72 8.34
N ASP A 93 -5.90 -4.05 7.72
CA ASP A 93 -7.09 -4.66 7.13
C ASP A 93 -6.84 -5.28 5.74
N LEU A 94 -5.65 -5.06 5.15
CA LEU A 94 -5.31 -5.64 3.85
C LEU A 94 -5.15 -7.17 3.88
N PRO A 95 -5.64 -7.89 2.84
CA PRO A 95 -5.49 -9.33 2.69
C PRO A 95 -4.09 -9.69 2.14
N ILE A 96 -3.04 -9.30 2.87
CA ILE A 96 -1.63 -9.59 2.56
C ILE A 96 -0.96 -10.28 3.76
N THR A 97 0.22 -10.87 3.52
CA THR A 97 1.02 -11.52 4.57
C THR A 97 1.49 -10.53 5.64
N ASP A 98 1.60 -10.97 6.89
CA ASP A 98 2.03 -10.12 8.01
C ASP A 98 3.44 -9.55 7.84
N ASP A 99 4.36 -10.28 7.20
CA ASP A 99 5.70 -9.80 6.86
C ASP A 99 5.64 -8.53 5.99
N LEU A 100 4.82 -8.57 4.93
CA LEU A 100 4.62 -7.43 4.04
C LEU A 100 3.93 -6.26 4.76
N LYS A 101 2.97 -6.53 5.66
CA LYS A 101 2.39 -5.49 6.51
C LYS A 101 3.47 -4.79 7.33
N LEU A 102 4.37 -5.57 7.93
CA LEU A 102 5.44 -5.04 8.79
C LEU A 102 6.42 -4.17 7.99
N LYS A 103 6.81 -4.60 6.79
CA LYS A 103 7.63 -3.81 5.86
C LYS A 103 6.97 -2.47 5.52
N LEU A 104 5.69 -2.47 5.16
CA LEU A 104 4.96 -1.24 4.81
C LEU A 104 4.84 -0.28 6.00
N LYS A 105 4.58 -0.80 7.21
CA LYS A 105 4.54 0.01 8.44
C LYS A 105 5.88 0.66 8.75
N HIS A 106 6.98 -0.07 8.57
CA HIS A 106 8.34 0.43 8.79
C HIS A 106 8.69 1.57 7.81
N GLU A 107 8.28 1.44 6.54
CA GLU A 107 8.51 2.47 5.52
C GLU A 107 7.71 3.75 5.76
N LEU A 108 6.47 3.63 6.23
CA LEU A 108 5.62 4.77 6.56
C LEU A 108 5.92 5.41 7.92
N SER A 109 6.64 4.70 8.78
CA SER A 109 7.08 5.19 10.09
C SER A 109 8.58 5.47 10.03
N PRO A 110 9.03 6.59 9.44
CA PRO A 110 10.42 6.97 9.56
C PRO A 110 10.68 7.26 11.03
N ARG A 111 11.31 6.30 11.72
CA ARG A 111 11.83 6.45 13.09
C ARG A 111 10.74 6.89 14.10
N THR A 112 10.02 5.91 14.66
CA THR A 112 9.93 5.93 16.12
C THR A 112 11.16 5.14 16.57
N VAL A 113 12.13 5.85 17.15
CA VAL A 113 12.96 5.24 18.18
C VAL A 113 11.99 4.49 19.07
N ASP A 114 12.16 3.18 19.16
CA ASP A 114 11.53 2.38 20.19
C ASP A 114 11.79 3.07 21.54
N PRO A 115 10.81 3.71 22.21
CA PRO A 115 10.98 4.12 23.59
C PRO A 115 10.60 2.91 24.43
N THR A 116 11.28 1.78 24.22
CA THR A 116 11.41 0.75 25.24
C THR A 116 12.63 1.11 26.08
N GLU A 117 12.54 2.25 26.75
CA GLU A 117 13.26 2.47 28.00
C GLU A 117 12.30 3.23 28.92
N PRO A 118 11.87 2.66 30.04
CA PRO A 118 11.00 3.35 30.97
C PRO A 118 11.75 4.55 31.53
N GLU A 119 11.37 5.76 31.09
CA GLU A 119 11.77 7.04 31.67
C GLU A 119 11.75 6.95 33.21
N PRO A 120 12.91 6.95 33.89
CA PRO A 120 12.93 7.06 35.33
C PRO A 120 12.52 8.49 35.70
N THR A 121 11.42 8.58 36.43
CA THR A 121 10.85 9.76 37.09
C THR A 121 11.87 10.81 37.55
N PRO A 122 11.52 12.11 37.48
CA PRO A 122 12.46 13.20 37.69
C PRO A 122 12.93 13.26 39.14
N LYS A 123 14.23 13.11 39.38
CA LYS A 123 14.83 13.58 40.63
C LYS A 123 15.14 15.07 40.47
N THR A 124 14.29 15.91 41.06
CA THR A 124 14.66 17.27 41.46
C THR A 124 15.95 17.17 42.29
N ILE A 125 17.06 17.63 41.72
CA ILE A 125 18.25 17.93 42.53
C ILE A 125 18.06 19.40 42.93
N GLU A 126 17.56 19.60 44.15
CA GLU A 126 17.67 20.88 44.83
C GLU A 126 19.15 21.25 44.90
N ILE A 127 19.49 22.40 44.32
CA ILE A 127 20.76 23.06 44.53
C ILE A 127 20.77 23.47 46.00
N ILE A 128 21.62 22.86 46.81
CA ILE A 128 21.98 23.41 48.11
C ILE A 128 23.36 24.03 47.93
N GLU A 129 23.38 25.36 47.81
CA GLU A 129 24.56 26.19 48.06
C GLU A 129 24.86 26.14 49.57
N GLU A 130 26.01 25.60 49.96
CA GLU A 130 26.89 26.15 51.01
C GLU A 130 28.30 25.54 50.95
#